data_AF-A0A167SFE8-F1
#
_entry.id   AF-A0A167SFE8-F1
#
_cell.length_a   1.000
_cell.length_b   1.000
_cell.length_c   1.000
_cell.angle_alpha   90.00
_cell.angle_beta   90.00
_cell.angle_gamma   90.00
#
_symmetry.space_group_name_H-M   'P 1'
#
loop_
_entity.id
_entity.type
_entity.pdbx_description
1 polymer ?
#
loop_
_entity_poly.entity_id
_entity_poly.type
_entity_poly.pdbx_seq_one_letter_code
_entity_poly.pdbx_strand_id
1 'polypeptide(L)'
;MSSGFPFGLDTGDNDASKENRIATGDALLAFARNLAVSAGERSALAAQPAFWIGLHRNWELLATNFQPGEDDGYADYLLGLARVTRNAVAGVPTNQEHAFVAEPHVRRVLQQLTAGVWLEEETYFPHVQGLAQLLSNVITANDALAQRLWETYAALPGESSPIIRLLYSRDTKTIIPTFVLVLNCTVESVKRAQLLPQSRTLLPLLDWINRVTESEEEGDEEKVFQLGYAVFSNAFNLNLFDDLFASLSIPSQPLPPAQLTLLKLYDSYLHAPSRSSTDTPSVYSLLPSLLSLSAHIRHLRDHQQPEINVGQGIVLVLDIINETILEEDNRKQRDLRVVLERSRDHDGLGVPESLIGLLRHLTSHTPAISPLDTASDSSAPDALSYVNRSIVRLISTIAHGSRDVQDRVGTAGGLEAILSLTTGDGRNPYLREHALFAVRNLLAGNVENQKRVEGLELQGTEDASGGITGLKLKTADHGPVNGQ
;
A
#
# COMPACT_ATOMS: atom_id res chain seq x y z
N MET A 1 46.22 -20.14 19.84
CA MET A 1 46.26 -19.23 18.69
C MET A 1 46.53 -20.02 17.42
N SER A 2 45.48 -20.36 16.67
CA SER A 2 45.58 -20.80 15.27
C SER A 2 45.12 -19.63 14.41
N SER A 3 46.04 -18.73 14.07
CA SER A 3 45.78 -17.66 13.11
C SER A 3 45.85 -18.24 11.69
N GLY A 4 44.71 -18.53 11.07
CA GLY A 4 44.71 -18.98 9.68
C GLY A 4 43.33 -19.26 9.08
N PHE A 5 42.66 -18.24 8.56
CA PHE A 5 41.65 -18.42 7.51
C PHE A 5 42.33 -18.09 6.19
N PRO A 6 42.58 -19.07 5.33
CA PRO A 6 41.53 -19.61 4.47
C PRO A 6 41.32 -21.14 4.60
N PHE A 7 40.04 -21.52 4.58
CA PHE A 7 39.43 -22.85 4.36
C PHE A 7 39.34 -23.88 5.50
N GLY A 8 39.73 -23.53 6.72
CA GLY A 8 39.20 -24.18 7.93
C GLY A 8 38.61 -23.12 8.86
N LEU A 9 37.28 -23.06 8.99
CA LEU A 9 36.58 -22.08 9.83
C LEU A 9 36.16 -22.69 11.18
N ASP A 10 37.02 -23.45 11.84
CA ASP A 10 36.68 -24.06 13.14
C ASP A 10 37.24 -23.20 14.28
N THR A 11 36.44 -22.27 14.75
CA THR A 11 36.80 -21.30 15.79
C THR A 11 35.98 -21.44 17.07
N GLY A 12 35.07 -22.42 17.08
CA GLY A 12 34.17 -22.66 18.20
C GLY A 12 34.80 -23.55 19.25
N ASP A 13 35.17 -22.96 20.38
CA ASP A 13 35.41 -23.68 21.62
C ASP A 13 34.46 -23.10 22.69
N ASN A 14 33.59 -23.97 23.25
CA ASN A 14 32.67 -23.59 24.33
C ASN A 14 33.42 -23.03 25.54
N ASP A 15 34.66 -23.49 25.76
CA ASP A 15 35.50 -23.12 26.91
C ASP A 15 36.47 -21.98 26.60
N ALA A 16 36.35 -21.32 25.43
CA ALA A 16 37.18 -20.16 25.09
C ALA A 16 37.05 -19.05 26.15
N SER A 17 38.11 -18.28 26.39
CA SER A 17 38.00 -17.05 27.20
C SER A 17 37.25 -15.96 26.45
N LYS A 18 36.75 -14.94 27.17
CA LYS A 18 36.11 -13.76 26.55
C LYS A 18 37.06 -13.07 25.57
N GLU A 19 38.33 -12.91 25.92
CA GLU A 19 39.34 -12.29 25.04
C GLU A 19 39.56 -13.10 23.77
N ASN A 20 39.54 -14.43 23.85
CA ASN A 20 39.67 -15.30 22.68
C ASN A 20 38.47 -15.16 21.74
N ARG A 21 37.25 -15.01 22.27
CA ARG A 21 36.05 -14.76 21.47
C ARG A 21 36.12 -13.42 20.75
N ILE A 22 36.52 -12.35 21.45
CA ILE A 22 36.71 -11.02 20.86
C ILE A 22 37.75 -11.07 19.73
N ALA A 23 38.93 -11.65 20.00
CA ALA A 23 39.99 -11.79 19.00
C ALA A 23 39.55 -12.60 17.77
N THR A 24 38.68 -13.60 17.97
CA THR A 24 38.08 -14.39 16.89
C THR A 24 37.11 -13.52 16.07
N GLY A 25 36.26 -12.74 16.72
CA GLY A 25 35.38 -11.76 16.08
C GLY A 25 36.16 -10.79 15.18
N ASP A 26 37.24 -10.21 15.69
CA ASP A 26 38.11 -9.29 14.93
C ASP A 26 38.74 -9.97 13.71
N ALA A 27 39.21 -11.21 13.86
CA ALA A 27 39.77 -11.98 12.76
C ALA A 27 38.72 -12.26 11.67
N LEU A 28 37.49 -12.60 12.06
CA LEU A 28 36.38 -12.80 11.12
C LEU A 28 35.99 -11.49 10.42
N LEU A 29 35.98 -10.37 11.13
CA LEU A 29 35.74 -9.05 10.54
C LEU A 29 36.80 -8.70 9.49
N ALA A 30 38.07 -9.00 9.77
CA ALA A 30 39.14 -8.83 8.80
C ALA A 30 38.94 -9.71 7.56
N PHE A 31 38.58 -10.99 7.76
CA PHE A 31 38.30 -11.90 6.64
C PHE A 31 37.07 -11.47 5.83
N ALA A 32 36.00 -10.99 6.49
CA ALA A 32 34.80 -10.50 5.83
C ALA A 32 35.10 -9.31 4.89
N ARG A 33 36.05 -8.44 5.23
CA ARG A 33 36.47 -7.32 4.37
C ARG A 33 37.08 -7.83 3.05
N ASN A 34 37.85 -8.91 3.07
CA ASN A 34 38.42 -9.51 1.86
C ASN A 34 37.29 -10.07 0.96
N LEU A 35 36.36 -10.82 1.55
CA LEU A 35 35.20 -11.36 0.83
C LEU A 35 34.29 -10.27 0.24
N ALA A 36 34.24 -9.07 0.84
CA ALA A 36 33.43 -7.97 0.33
C ALA A 36 33.93 -7.48 -1.04
N VAL A 37 35.26 -7.42 -1.23
CA VAL A 37 35.87 -6.82 -2.43
C VAL A 37 36.22 -7.83 -3.52
N SER A 38 36.26 -9.13 -3.22
CA SER A 38 36.72 -10.16 -4.17
C SER A 38 35.65 -11.21 -4.50
N ALA A 39 35.05 -11.11 -5.70
CA ALA A 39 34.13 -12.14 -6.21
C ALA A 39 34.81 -13.51 -6.42
N GLY A 40 36.10 -13.50 -6.77
CA GLY A 40 36.91 -14.71 -6.94
C GLY A 40 37.10 -15.46 -5.62
N GLU A 41 37.41 -14.75 -4.53
CA GLU A 41 37.54 -15.37 -3.20
C GLU A 41 36.21 -15.93 -2.70
N ARG A 42 35.10 -15.23 -2.93
CA ARG A 42 33.76 -15.78 -2.63
C ARG A 42 33.54 -17.08 -3.38
N SER A 43 33.78 -17.09 -4.69
CA SER A 43 33.58 -18.28 -5.53
C SER A 43 34.48 -19.45 -5.12
N ALA A 44 35.72 -19.17 -4.67
CA ALA A 44 36.66 -20.19 -4.23
C ALA A 44 36.19 -20.96 -2.99
N LEU A 45 35.36 -20.35 -2.12
CA LEU A 45 34.79 -21.02 -0.94
C LEU A 45 33.88 -22.20 -1.30
N ALA A 46 33.24 -22.18 -2.46
CA ALA A 46 32.30 -23.22 -2.87
C ALA A 46 32.93 -24.63 -2.83
N ALA A 47 34.21 -24.73 -3.19
CA ALA A 47 34.95 -25.99 -3.25
C ALA A 47 35.62 -26.39 -1.92
N GLN A 48 35.25 -25.77 -0.79
CA GLN A 48 35.99 -25.87 0.47
C GLN A 48 35.11 -26.41 1.61
N PRO A 49 34.92 -27.74 1.72
CA PRO A 49 34.01 -28.33 2.70
C PRO A 49 34.35 -27.98 4.16
N ALA A 50 35.63 -27.89 4.51
CA ALA A 50 36.08 -27.58 5.86
C ALA A 50 35.70 -26.15 6.30
N PHE A 51 35.58 -25.20 5.36
CA PHE A 51 35.06 -23.87 5.66
C PHE A 51 33.59 -23.94 6.07
N TRP A 52 32.75 -24.62 5.28
CA TRP A 52 31.31 -24.70 5.54
C TRP A 52 31.00 -25.51 6.81
N ILE A 53 31.68 -26.63 7.03
CA ILE A 53 31.54 -27.42 8.27
C ILE A 53 31.86 -26.55 9.50
N GLY A 54 32.96 -25.80 9.45
CA GLY A 54 33.33 -24.87 10.52
C GLY A 54 32.29 -23.77 10.71
N LEU A 55 31.82 -23.16 9.61
CA LEU A 55 30.76 -22.14 9.64
C LEU A 55 29.50 -22.63 10.33
N HIS A 56 29.03 -23.85 10.00
CA HIS A 56 27.85 -24.44 10.64
C HIS A 56 28.04 -24.66 12.13
N ARG A 57 29.20 -25.19 12.54
CA ARG A 57 29.52 -25.38 13.97
C ARG A 57 29.51 -24.07 14.74
N ASN A 58 30.06 -23.00 14.17
CA ASN A 58 30.07 -21.69 14.84
C ASN A 58 28.67 -21.09 14.93
N TRP A 59 27.81 -21.27 13.93
CA TRP A 59 26.41 -20.87 14.02
C TRP A 59 25.64 -21.66 15.08
N GLU A 60 25.86 -22.98 15.15
CA GLU A 60 25.28 -23.84 16.19
C GLU A 60 25.75 -23.44 17.60
N LEU A 61 27.04 -23.14 17.76
CA LEU A 61 27.63 -22.62 18.99
C LEU A 61 26.94 -21.33 19.42
N LEU A 62 26.81 -20.34 18.52
CA LEU A 62 26.17 -19.06 18.84
C LEU A 62 24.69 -19.25 19.13
N ALA A 63 23.96 -20.07 18.38
CA ALA A 63 22.54 -20.32 18.63
C ALA A 63 22.28 -20.98 20.00
N THR A 64 23.26 -21.72 20.53
CA THR A 64 23.18 -22.35 21.85
C THR A 64 23.59 -21.40 22.97
N ASN A 65 24.70 -20.67 22.79
CA ASN A 65 25.36 -19.96 23.88
C ASN A 65 25.15 -18.45 23.91
N PHE A 66 24.84 -17.81 22.77
CA PHE A 66 24.66 -16.37 22.73
C PHE A 66 23.40 -15.96 23.50
N GLN A 67 23.56 -15.02 24.43
CA GLN A 67 22.48 -14.33 25.10
C GLN A 67 22.81 -12.83 25.18
N PRO A 68 21.91 -11.94 24.71
CA PRO A 68 22.14 -10.51 24.81
C PRO A 68 22.33 -10.07 26.27
N GLY A 69 23.37 -9.29 26.52
CA GLY A 69 23.66 -8.67 27.83
C GLY A 69 24.43 -9.54 28.82
N GLU A 70 24.71 -10.81 28.49
CA GLU A 70 25.47 -11.71 29.38
C GLU A 70 26.98 -11.70 29.10
N ASP A 71 27.39 -11.83 27.83
CA ASP A 71 28.81 -11.88 27.44
C ASP A 71 29.08 -11.18 26.10
N ASP A 72 29.64 -9.96 26.19
CA ASP A 72 30.00 -9.15 25.03
C ASP A 72 30.98 -9.85 24.07
N GLY A 73 31.77 -10.81 24.54
CA GLY A 73 32.70 -11.54 23.67
C GLY A 73 31.97 -12.34 22.60
N TYR A 74 30.77 -12.85 22.89
CA TYR A 74 29.94 -13.48 21.86
C TYR A 74 29.29 -12.48 20.91
N ALA A 75 29.09 -11.22 21.32
CA ALA A 75 28.54 -10.19 20.44
C ALA A 75 29.53 -9.82 19.31
N ASP A 76 30.82 -9.61 19.63
CA ASP A 76 31.85 -9.35 18.61
C ASP A 76 32.02 -10.55 17.67
N TYR A 77 32.01 -11.75 18.25
CA TYR A 77 32.08 -12.99 17.48
C TYR A 77 30.89 -13.13 16.51
N LEU A 78 29.66 -12.92 17.00
CA LEU A 78 28.45 -12.96 16.18
C LEU A 78 28.52 -11.95 15.03
N LEU A 79 28.96 -10.72 15.28
CA LEU A 79 29.07 -9.70 14.24
C LEU A 79 30.05 -10.12 13.14
N GLY A 80 31.20 -10.66 13.54
CA GLY A 80 32.20 -11.22 12.62
C GLY A 80 31.61 -12.35 11.76
N LEU A 81 30.98 -13.34 12.38
CA LEU A 81 30.42 -14.50 11.67
C LEU A 81 29.26 -14.11 10.73
N ALA A 82 28.38 -13.21 11.18
CA ALA A 82 27.29 -12.69 10.36
C ALA A 82 27.83 -12.01 9.09
N ARG A 83 28.87 -11.16 9.21
CA ARG A 83 29.47 -10.47 8.06
C ARG A 83 30.22 -11.41 7.12
N VAL A 84 30.96 -12.40 7.66
CA VAL A 84 31.62 -13.42 6.83
C VAL A 84 30.57 -14.18 6.03
N THR A 85 29.52 -14.69 6.69
CA THR A 85 28.47 -15.47 6.03
C THR A 85 27.76 -14.63 4.96
N ARG A 86 27.34 -13.41 5.31
CA ARG A 86 26.64 -12.46 4.42
C ARG A 86 27.45 -12.11 3.19
N ASN A 87 28.75 -11.90 3.35
CA ASN A 87 29.63 -11.57 2.24
C ASN A 87 29.96 -12.82 1.41
N ALA A 88 30.14 -13.99 2.03
CA ALA A 88 30.43 -15.23 1.31
C ALA A 88 29.34 -15.63 0.31
N VAL A 89 28.07 -15.39 0.64
CA VAL A 89 26.93 -15.77 -0.21
C VAL A 89 26.64 -14.77 -1.34
N ALA A 90 27.21 -13.56 -1.28
CA ALA A 90 26.86 -12.48 -2.18
C ALA A 90 27.20 -12.80 -3.65
N GLY A 91 26.16 -13.06 -4.45
CA GLY A 91 26.26 -13.36 -5.88
C GLY A 91 26.84 -14.74 -6.20
N VAL A 92 26.85 -15.69 -5.25
CA VAL A 92 27.41 -17.03 -5.45
C VAL A 92 26.39 -18.11 -5.04
N PRO A 93 25.63 -18.69 -5.99
CA PRO A 93 24.54 -19.63 -5.69
C PRO A 93 24.94 -20.87 -4.89
N THR A 94 26.11 -21.45 -5.17
CA THR A 94 26.62 -22.62 -4.42
C THR A 94 26.90 -22.27 -2.96
N ASN A 95 27.38 -21.06 -2.69
CA ASN A 95 27.63 -20.61 -1.33
C ASN A 95 26.33 -20.32 -0.60
N GLN A 96 25.31 -19.82 -1.30
CA GLN A 96 23.97 -19.63 -0.73
C GLN A 96 23.40 -20.96 -0.22
N GLU A 97 23.45 -22.02 -1.03
CA GLU A 97 22.99 -23.36 -0.63
C GLU A 97 23.74 -23.89 0.60
N HIS A 98 25.08 -23.78 0.61
CA HIS A 98 25.86 -24.19 1.78
C HIS A 98 25.47 -23.37 3.01
N ALA A 99 25.48 -22.04 2.93
CA ALA A 99 25.15 -21.17 4.06
C ALA A 99 23.72 -21.37 4.59
N PHE A 100 22.76 -21.68 3.71
CA PHE A 100 21.35 -21.85 4.08
C PHE A 100 21.12 -22.98 5.09
N VAL A 101 22.03 -23.96 5.17
CA VAL A 101 21.99 -25.01 6.21
C VAL A 101 22.07 -24.41 7.62
N ALA A 102 22.72 -23.25 7.79
CA ALA A 102 22.79 -22.55 9.07
C ALA A 102 21.53 -21.72 9.41
N GLU A 103 20.55 -21.60 8.50
CA GLU A 103 19.36 -20.75 8.69
C GLU A 103 18.66 -20.99 10.03
N PRO A 104 18.41 -22.23 10.50
CA PRO A 104 17.71 -22.43 11.77
C PRO A 104 18.47 -21.82 12.97
N HIS A 105 19.79 -21.85 12.93
CA HIS A 105 20.65 -21.24 13.95
C HIS A 105 20.68 -19.72 13.84
N VAL A 106 20.78 -19.17 12.62
CA VAL A 106 20.68 -17.73 12.34
C VAL A 106 19.35 -17.19 12.87
N ARG A 107 18.24 -17.88 12.58
CA ARG A 107 16.89 -17.54 13.05
C ARG A 107 16.78 -17.59 14.57
N ARG A 108 17.40 -18.57 15.22
CA ARG A 108 17.44 -18.67 16.69
C ARG A 108 18.14 -17.47 17.33
N VAL A 109 19.31 -17.08 16.80
CA VAL A 109 20.05 -15.90 17.28
C VAL A 109 19.26 -14.61 17.04
N LEU A 110 18.66 -14.46 15.86
CA LEU A 110 17.81 -13.32 15.56
C LEU A 110 16.62 -13.22 16.53
N GLN A 111 16.01 -14.35 16.89
CA GLN A 111 14.93 -14.39 17.87
C GLN A 111 15.37 -13.86 19.24
N GLN A 112 16.61 -14.15 19.67
CA GLN A 112 17.16 -13.65 20.93
C GLN A 112 17.42 -12.14 20.87
N LEU A 113 18.02 -11.64 19.79
CA LEU A 113 18.30 -10.22 19.60
C LEU A 113 17.04 -9.37 19.44
N THR A 114 15.96 -9.95 18.94
CA THR A 114 14.69 -9.25 18.70
C THR A 114 13.68 -9.46 19.85
N ALA A 115 14.11 -10.03 20.98
CA ALA A 115 13.24 -10.28 22.12
C ALA A 115 13.16 -9.07 23.04
N GLY A 116 11.95 -8.53 23.22
CA GLY A 116 11.68 -7.49 24.21
C GLY A 116 12.54 -6.24 24.00
N VAL A 117 13.28 -5.84 25.04
CA VAL A 117 14.08 -4.60 25.03
C VAL A 117 15.27 -4.64 24.08
N TRP A 118 15.78 -5.83 23.73
CA TRP A 118 17.00 -5.98 22.95
C TRP A 118 16.88 -5.49 21.50
N LEU A 119 15.67 -5.48 20.94
CA LEU A 119 15.42 -4.99 19.59
C LEU A 119 15.77 -3.50 19.43
N GLU A 120 15.60 -2.73 20.50
CA GLU A 120 15.77 -1.28 20.53
C GLU A 120 17.09 -0.86 21.19
N GLU A 121 17.93 -1.82 21.53
CA GLU A 121 19.23 -1.58 22.15
C GLU A 121 20.28 -1.28 21.06
N GLU A 122 20.74 -0.03 20.99
CA GLU A 122 21.60 0.47 19.91
C GLU A 122 22.89 -0.34 19.71
N THR A 123 23.42 -0.93 20.79
CA THR A 123 24.62 -1.77 20.75
C THR A 123 24.46 -3.01 19.86
N TYR A 124 23.23 -3.50 19.68
CA TYR A 124 22.92 -4.67 18.86
C TYR A 124 22.42 -4.34 17.45
N PHE A 125 22.23 -3.05 17.11
CA PHE A 125 21.79 -2.66 15.77
C PHE A 125 22.71 -3.23 14.66
N PRO A 126 24.06 -3.16 14.75
CA PRO A 126 24.92 -3.73 13.72
C PRO A 126 24.73 -5.24 13.51
N HIS A 127 24.36 -5.97 14.56
CA HIS A 127 24.10 -7.40 14.53
C HIS A 127 22.78 -7.70 13.84
N VAL A 128 21.69 -7.03 14.25
CA VAL A 128 20.37 -7.21 13.65
C VAL A 128 20.37 -6.82 12.18
N GLN A 129 20.97 -5.67 11.84
CA GLN A 129 21.19 -5.24 10.44
C GLN A 129 21.97 -6.30 9.65
N GLY A 130 23.05 -6.84 10.24
CA GLY A 130 23.88 -7.86 9.63
C GLY A 130 23.13 -9.15 9.34
N LEU A 131 22.28 -9.60 10.25
CA LEU A 131 21.46 -10.81 10.12
C LEU A 131 20.32 -10.61 9.10
N ALA A 132 19.65 -9.46 9.11
CA ALA A 132 18.64 -9.13 8.10
C ALA A 132 19.24 -9.12 6.69
N GLN A 133 20.41 -8.49 6.52
CA GLN A 133 21.11 -8.48 5.23
C GLN A 133 21.63 -9.87 4.85
N LEU A 134 22.07 -10.69 5.81
CA LEU A 134 22.45 -12.09 5.56
C LEU A 134 21.28 -12.89 4.97
N LEU A 135 20.12 -12.85 5.62
CA LEU A 135 18.92 -13.55 5.15
C LEU A 135 18.48 -13.05 3.77
N SER A 136 18.59 -11.74 3.51
CA SER A 136 18.29 -11.18 2.20
C SER A 136 19.28 -11.68 1.11
N ASN A 137 20.58 -11.66 1.40
CA ASN A 137 21.63 -12.06 0.47
C ASN A 137 21.62 -13.57 0.15
N VAL A 138 21.27 -14.41 1.13
CA VAL A 138 21.28 -15.87 0.94
C VAL A 138 20.23 -16.33 -0.08
N ILE A 139 19.14 -15.57 -0.24
CA ILE A 139 18.07 -15.90 -1.20
C ILE A 139 18.09 -15.04 -2.47
N THR A 140 18.96 -14.02 -2.55
CA THR A 140 18.98 -13.09 -3.68
C THR A 140 19.24 -13.84 -4.99
N ALA A 141 18.33 -13.70 -5.96
CA ALA A 141 18.35 -14.40 -7.25
C ALA A 141 18.42 -15.94 -7.14
N ASN A 142 17.92 -16.52 -6.04
CA ASN A 142 17.83 -17.95 -5.83
C ASN A 142 16.39 -18.34 -5.45
N ASP A 143 15.62 -18.73 -6.47
CA ASP A 143 14.19 -18.97 -6.29
C ASP A 143 13.85 -20.14 -5.38
N ALA A 144 14.66 -21.19 -5.42
CA ALA A 144 14.46 -22.37 -4.59
C ALA A 144 14.62 -22.03 -3.10
N LEU A 145 15.67 -21.28 -2.75
CA LEU A 145 15.89 -20.84 -1.37
C LEU A 145 14.89 -19.78 -0.93
N ALA A 146 14.56 -18.82 -1.79
CA ALA A 146 13.54 -17.83 -1.51
C ALA A 146 12.18 -18.48 -1.25
N GLN A 147 11.78 -19.50 -2.03
CA GLN A 147 10.55 -20.25 -1.78
C GLN A 147 10.60 -21.00 -0.45
N ARG A 148 11.69 -21.74 -0.17
CA ARG A 148 11.84 -22.49 1.09
C ARG A 148 11.80 -21.57 2.31
N LEU A 149 12.50 -20.45 2.27
CA LEU A 149 12.53 -19.47 3.37
C LEU A 149 11.14 -18.85 3.57
N TRP A 150 10.50 -18.40 2.50
CA TRP A 150 9.21 -17.72 2.56
C TRP A 150 8.10 -18.64 3.08
N GLU A 151 8.01 -19.88 2.58
CA GLU A 151 7.07 -20.89 3.08
C GLU A 151 7.34 -21.24 4.56
N THR A 152 8.62 -21.38 4.94
CA THR A 152 9.00 -21.65 6.34
C THR A 152 8.56 -20.50 7.25
N TYR A 153 8.83 -19.25 6.88
CA TYR A 153 8.55 -18.10 7.75
C TYR A 153 7.07 -17.75 7.81
N ALA A 154 6.32 -17.97 6.73
CA ALA A 154 4.87 -17.82 6.72
C ALA A 154 4.18 -18.87 7.60
N ALA A 155 4.77 -20.07 7.73
CA ALA A 155 4.23 -21.15 8.57
C ALA A 155 4.52 -20.99 10.07
N LEU A 156 5.45 -20.11 10.45
CA LEU A 156 5.75 -19.85 11.86
C LEU A 156 4.64 -19.03 12.52
N PRO A 157 4.40 -19.22 13.83
CA PRO A 157 3.60 -18.27 14.61
C PRO A 157 4.14 -16.84 14.41
N GLY A 158 3.26 -15.83 14.39
CA GLY A 158 3.65 -14.45 14.08
C GLY A 158 4.80 -13.93 14.95
N GLU A 159 4.74 -14.23 16.25
CA GLU A 159 5.79 -13.90 17.23
C GLU A 159 7.10 -14.66 17.01
N SER A 160 7.17 -15.65 16.14
CA SER A 160 8.38 -16.42 15.83
C SER A 160 8.90 -16.16 14.42
N SER A 161 8.17 -15.42 13.59
CA SER A 161 8.60 -15.07 12.23
C SER A 161 9.74 -14.04 12.27
N PRO A 162 10.91 -14.35 11.69
CA PRO A 162 12.03 -13.41 11.56
C PRO A 162 11.65 -12.08 10.92
N ILE A 163 10.86 -12.13 9.84
CA ILE A 163 10.49 -10.94 9.07
C ILE A 163 9.60 -10.03 9.91
N ILE A 164 8.60 -10.59 10.60
CA ILE A 164 7.70 -9.81 11.45
C ILE A 164 8.48 -9.16 12.60
N ARG A 165 9.37 -9.91 13.25
CA ARG A 165 10.23 -9.39 14.33
C ARG A 165 11.12 -8.23 13.86
N LEU A 166 11.74 -8.37 12.69
CA LEU A 166 12.57 -7.33 12.09
C LEU A 166 11.76 -6.07 11.75
N LEU A 167 10.53 -6.22 11.26
CA LEU A 167 9.64 -5.09 10.95
C LEU A 167 9.18 -4.32 12.19
N TYR A 168 9.41 -4.82 13.41
CA TYR A 168 9.16 -4.03 14.62
C TYR A 168 10.34 -3.14 15.04
N SER A 169 11.52 -3.29 14.45
CA SER A 169 12.70 -2.47 14.77
C SER A 169 12.49 -1.02 14.35
N ARG A 170 12.84 -0.04 15.18
CA ARG A 170 12.78 1.39 14.79
C ARG A 170 13.94 1.85 13.91
N ASP A 171 14.98 1.02 13.75
CA ASP A 171 16.18 1.34 12.99
C ASP A 171 15.94 1.14 11.48
N THR A 172 15.93 2.24 10.73
CA THR A 172 15.73 2.24 9.27
C THR A 172 16.78 1.39 8.54
N LYS A 173 18.00 1.29 9.08
CA LYS A 173 19.07 0.44 8.51
C LYS A 173 18.80 -1.05 8.68
N THR A 174 17.94 -1.45 9.62
CA THR A 174 17.41 -2.81 9.75
C THR A 174 16.20 -3.01 8.83
N ILE A 175 15.37 -1.99 8.68
CA ILE A 175 14.16 -2.05 7.82
C ILE A 175 14.52 -2.18 6.34
N ILE A 176 15.52 -1.45 5.84
CA ILE A 176 15.97 -1.53 4.44
C ILE A 176 16.25 -2.99 4.00
N PRO A 177 17.16 -3.76 4.62
CA PRO A 177 17.41 -5.14 4.23
C PRO A 177 16.21 -6.07 4.46
N THR A 178 15.31 -5.71 5.40
CA THR A 178 14.07 -6.47 5.66
C THR A 178 13.07 -6.32 4.52
N PHE A 179 12.90 -5.10 3.99
CA PHE A 179 12.09 -4.89 2.78
C PHE A 179 12.72 -5.56 1.55
N VAL A 180 14.06 -5.51 1.40
CA VAL A 180 14.75 -6.26 0.33
C VAL A 180 14.52 -7.76 0.48
N LEU A 181 14.54 -8.30 1.70
CA LEU A 181 14.25 -9.71 1.97
C LEU A 181 12.82 -10.07 1.52
N VAL A 182 11.82 -9.26 1.86
CA VAL A 182 10.42 -9.48 1.42
C VAL A 182 10.30 -9.36 -0.11
N LEU A 183 10.96 -8.38 -0.72
CA LEU A 183 10.99 -8.22 -2.17
C LEU A 183 11.59 -9.46 -2.83
N ASN A 184 12.76 -9.93 -2.37
CA ASN A 184 13.38 -11.16 -2.88
C ASN A 184 12.50 -12.40 -2.69
N CYS A 185 11.67 -12.45 -1.64
CA CYS A 185 10.70 -13.52 -1.43
C CYS A 185 9.51 -13.45 -2.39
N THR A 186 9.16 -12.29 -2.93
CA THR A 186 7.90 -12.09 -3.67
C THR A 186 8.09 -11.75 -5.15
N VAL A 187 9.26 -11.25 -5.53
CA VAL A 187 9.58 -10.80 -6.89
C VAL A 187 9.43 -11.95 -7.88
N GLU A 188 8.80 -11.63 -9.02
CA GLU A 188 8.64 -12.51 -10.19
C GLU A 188 8.04 -13.90 -9.91
N SER A 189 7.33 -14.08 -8.79
CA SER A 189 6.74 -15.35 -8.41
C SER A 189 5.30 -15.18 -7.93
N VAL A 190 4.35 -15.52 -8.81
CA VAL A 190 2.91 -15.56 -8.49
C VAL A 190 2.67 -16.38 -7.22
N LYS A 191 3.23 -17.59 -7.13
CA LYS A 191 3.02 -18.50 -6.00
C LYS A 191 3.48 -17.88 -4.68
N ARG A 192 4.66 -17.24 -4.64
CA ARG A 192 5.17 -16.64 -3.40
C ARG A 192 4.45 -15.34 -3.06
N ALA A 193 4.15 -14.51 -4.06
CA ALA A 193 3.42 -13.26 -3.88
C ALA A 193 1.98 -13.48 -3.37
N GLN A 194 1.32 -14.56 -3.78
CA GLN A 194 0.00 -14.96 -3.28
C GLN A 194 -0.04 -15.31 -1.79
N LEU A 195 1.10 -15.55 -1.14
CA LEU A 195 1.15 -15.74 0.30
C LEU A 195 1.10 -14.40 1.06
N LEU A 196 1.41 -13.27 0.41
CA LEU A 196 1.47 -11.97 1.07
C LEU A 196 0.10 -11.51 1.64
N PRO A 197 -1.04 -11.60 0.92
CA PRO A 197 -2.35 -11.25 1.49
C PRO A 197 -2.74 -12.07 2.73
N GLN A 198 -2.25 -13.30 2.83
CA GLN A 198 -2.55 -14.20 3.95
C GLN A 198 -1.54 -14.07 5.09
N SER A 199 -0.44 -13.36 4.85
CA SER A 199 0.67 -13.26 5.78
C SER A 199 0.46 -12.13 6.79
N ARG A 200 0.84 -12.41 8.04
CA ARG A 200 0.93 -11.39 9.11
C ARG A 200 2.02 -10.34 8.85
N THR A 201 2.85 -10.53 7.82
CA THR A 201 3.85 -9.56 7.36
C THR A 201 3.22 -8.35 6.66
N LEU A 202 2.04 -8.48 6.07
CA LEU A 202 1.42 -7.42 5.25
C LEU A 202 1.19 -6.12 6.03
N LEU A 203 0.59 -6.22 7.22
CA LEU A 203 0.22 -5.04 8.01
C LEU A 203 1.47 -4.25 8.47
N PRO A 204 2.49 -4.86 9.09
CA PRO A 204 3.71 -4.14 9.47
C PRO A 204 4.45 -3.48 8.28
N LEU A 205 4.38 -4.04 7.08
CA LEU A 205 4.94 -3.39 5.88
C LEU A 205 4.21 -2.09 5.56
N LEU A 206 2.88 -2.11 5.57
CA LEU A 206 2.06 -0.94 5.28
C LEU A 206 2.20 0.12 6.38
N ASP A 207 2.31 -0.29 7.65
CA ASP A 207 2.56 0.63 8.77
C ASP A 207 3.89 1.37 8.58
N TRP A 208 4.95 0.67 8.15
CA TRP A 208 6.24 1.30 7.83
C TRP A 208 6.14 2.29 6.68
N ILE A 209 5.44 1.92 5.60
CA ILE A 209 5.24 2.81 4.45
C ILE A 209 4.45 4.05 4.87
N ASN A 210 3.39 3.89 5.67
CA ASN A 210 2.60 5.01 6.16
C ASN A 210 3.47 5.97 6.99
N ARG A 211 4.27 5.43 7.92
CA ARG A 211 5.18 6.21 8.75
C ARG A 211 6.16 7.05 7.93
N VAL A 212 6.83 6.45 6.94
CA VAL A 212 7.83 7.19 6.12
C VAL A 212 7.18 8.15 5.14
N THR A 213 5.91 7.94 4.77
CA THR A 213 5.15 8.88 3.92
C THR A 213 4.76 10.14 4.69
N GLU A 214 4.58 10.04 6.00
CA GLU A 214 4.29 11.18 6.89
C GLU A 214 5.56 11.95 7.30
N SER A 215 6.73 11.40 7.02
CA SER A 215 8.02 12.00 7.33
C SER A 215 8.48 12.95 6.21
N GLU A 216 9.06 14.09 6.59
CA GLU A 216 9.73 15.00 5.68
C GLU A 216 11.24 14.71 5.56
N GLU A 217 11.73 13.61 6.16
CA GLU A 217 13.14 13.26 6.19
C GLU A 217 13.62 12.61 4.88
N GLU A 218 14.62 13.21 4.25
CA GLU A 218 15.34 12.63 3.12
C GLU A 218 16.35 11.55 3.56
N GLY A 219 16.66 10.60 2.68
CA GLY A 219 17.73 9.62 2.90
C GLY A 219 17.25 8.18 3.08
N ASP A 220 17.45 7.60 4.27
CA ASP A 220 17.14 6.18 4.49
C ASP A 220 15.63 5.90 4.52
N GLU A 221 14.80 6.83 4.98
CA GLU A 221 13.34 6.69 4.95
C GLU A 221 12.77 6.73 3.52
N GLU A 222 13.33 7.57 2.65
CA GLU A 222 13.01 7.58 1.23
C GLU A 222 13.31 6.22 0.58
N LYS A 223 14.44 5.58 0.93
CA LYS A 223 14.77 4.23 0.44
C LYS A 223 13.76 3.19 0.93
N VAL A 224 13.30 3.28 2.18
CA VAL A 224 12.25 2.39 2.71
C VAL A 224 10.96 2.56 1.90
N PHE A 225 10.56 3.80 1.61
CA PHE A 225 9.40 4.07 0.76
C PHE A 225 9.58 3.47 -0.65
N GLN A 226 10.71 3.70 -1.31
CA GLN A 226 11.00 3.16 -2.64
C GLN A 226 10.96 1.62 -2.67
N LEU A 227 11.53 0.96 -1.66
CA LEU A 227 11.49 -0.50 -1.52
C LEU A 227 10.07 -1.00 -1.24
N GLY A 228 9.31 -0.31 -0.39
CA GLY A 228 7.90 -0.61 -0.13
C GLY A 228 7.06 -0.51 -1.40
N TYR A 229 7.21 0.60 -2.14
CA TYR A 229 6.56 0.78 -3.43
C TYR A 229 6.95 -0.32 -4.43
N ALA A 230 8.20 -0.77 -4.45
CA ALA A 230 8.62 -1.89 -5.30
C ALA A 230 7.95 -3.23 -4.93
N VAL A 231 7.84 -3.55 -3.63
CA VAL A 231 7.13 -4.75 -3.15
C VAL A 231 5.67 -4.75 -3.60
N PHE A 232 4.97 -3.64 -3.39
CA PHE A 232 3.55 -3.55 -3.75
C PHE A 232 3.32 -3.42 -5.25
N SER A 233 4.19 -2.71 -5.98
CA SER A 233 4.14 -2.67 -7.46
C SER A 233 4.33 -4.06 -8.07
N ASN A 234 5.23 -4.89 -7.52
CA ASN A 234 5.35 -6.29 -7.92
C ASN A 234 4.03 -7.06 -7.67
N ALA A 235 3.39 -6.88 -6.51
CA ALA A 235 2.10 -7.52 -6.24
C ALA A 235 0.96 -7.03 -7.17
N PHE A 236 0.94 -5.73 -7.51
CA PHE A 236 -0.03 -5.15 -8.42
C PHE A 236 0.16 -5.63 -9.86
N ASN A 237 1.41 -5.77 -10.33
CA ASN A 237 1.73 -6.40 -11.62
C ASN A 237 1.24 -7.85 -11.71
N LEU A 238 1.08 -8.53 -10.57
CA LEU A 238 0.57 -9.90 -10.47
C LEU A 238 -0.95 -9.96 -10.20
N ASN A 239 -1.66 -8.83 -10.35
CA ASN A 239 -3.11 -8.70 -10.13
C ASN A 239 -3.58 -9.10 -8.71
N LEU A 240 -2.76 -8.86 -7.69
CA LEU A 240 -3.09 -9.21 -6.30
C LEU A 240 -3.78 -8.07 -5.51
N PHE A 241 -4.17 -6.98 -6.17
CA PHE A 241 -4.77 -5.83 -5.48
C PHE A 241 -6.02 -6.21 -4.68
N ASP A 242 -6.94 -6.96 -5.30
CA ASP A 242 -8.20 -7.35 -4.66
C ASP A 242 -7.99 -8.24 -3.43
N ASP A 243 -7.05 -9.20 -3.50
CA ASP A 243 -6.71 -10.08 -2.38
C ASP A 243 -6.07 -9.28 -1.23
N LEU A 244 -5.14 -8.37 -1.56
CA LEU A 244 -4.50 -7.49 -0.58
C LEU A 244 -5.52 -6.59 0.10
N PHE A 245 -6.35 -5.89 -0.69
CA PHE A 245 -7.34 -4.97 -0.16
C PHE A 245 -8.35 -5.68 0.73
N ALA A 246 -8.89 -6.82 0.29
CA ALA A 246 -9.82 -7.62 1.07
C ALA A 246 -9.21 -8.09 2.41
N SER A 247 -7.96 -8.58 2.39
CA SER A 247 -7.26 -9.09 3.58
C SER A 247 -7.06 -8.05 4.71
N LEU A 248 -7.07 -6.77 4.36
CA LEU A 248 -6.89 -5.65 5.30
C LEU A 248 -8.20 -5.13 5.91
N SER A 249 -9.34 -5.70 5.54
CA SER A 249 -10.66 -5.23 5.99
C SER A 249 -10.86 -5.52 7.49
N ILE A 250 -11.39 -4.54 8.23
CA ILE A 250 -11.76 -4.70 9.65
C ILE A 250 -13.26 -4.39 9.78
N PRO A 251 -14.11 -5.31 10.27
CA PRO A 251 -15.57 -5.13 10.28
C PRO A 251 -16.08 -3.87 10.99
N SER A 252 -15.33 -3.35 11.97
CA SER A 252 -15.70 -2.17 12.75
C SER A 252 -15.22 -0.84 12.15
N GLN A 253 -14.41 -0.86 11.10
CA GLN A 253 -13.84 0.35 10.49
C GLN A 253 -14.23 0.41 9.01
N PRO A 254 -14.83 1.52 8.53
CA PRO A 254 -15.24 1.65 7.14
C PRO A 254 -14.05 1.65 6.17
N LEU A 255 -12.90 2.15 6.63
CA LEU A 255 -11.63 2.10 5.90
C LEU A 255 -10.46 2.08 6.90
N PRO A 256 -9.86 0.92 7.19
CA PRO A 256 -8.66 0.82 8.01
C PRO A 256 -7.48 1.61 7.42
N PRO A 257 -6.57 2.16 8.26
CA PRO A 257 -5.40 2.92 7.79
C PRO A 257 -4.56 2.19 6.75
N ALA A 258 -4.34 0.88 6.94
CA ALA A 258 -3.59 0.05 6.00
C ALA A 258 -4.25 -0.05 4.61
N GLN A 259 -5.59 -0.06 4.53
CA GLN A 259 -6.30 0.03 3.25
C GLN A 259 -6.08 1.38 2.59
N LEU A 260 -6.08 2.48 3.35
CA LEU A 260 -5.78 3.82 2.82
C LEU A 260 -4.34 3.90 2.28
N THR A 261 -3.36 3.36 3.00
CA THR A 261 -1.96 3.29 2.52
C THR A 261 -1.87 2.47 1.23
N LEU A 262 -2.56 1.33 1.15
CA LEU A 262 -2.60 0.51 -0.06
C LEU A 262 -3.24 1.25 -1.24
N LEU A 263 -4.34 1.98 -1.02
CA LEU A 263 -4.98 2.82 -2.04
C LEU A 263 -4.03 3.89 -2.57
N LYS A 264 -3.29 4.58 -1.69
CA LYS A 264 -2.30 5.59 -2.09
C LYS A 264 -1.17 4.99 -2.95
N LEU A 265 -0.66 3.82 -2.56
CA LEU A 265 0.35 3.10 -3.34
C LEU A 265 -0.19 2.69 -4.71
N TYR A 266 -1.42 2.19 -4.75
CA TYR A 266 -2.05 1.73 -5.98
C TYR A 266 -2.39 2.88 -6.93
N ASP A 267 -2.89 4.00 -6.43
CA ASP A 267 -3.12 5.22 -7.20
C ASP A 267 -1.81 5.72 -7.84
N SER A 268 -0.73 5.79 -7.05
CA SER A 268 0.61 6.10 -7.57
C SER A 268 1.09 5.11 -8.63
N TYR A 269 0.77 3.82 -8.47
CA TYR A 269 1.07 2.77 -9.46
C TYR A 269 0.29 2.93 -10.77
N LEU A 270 -0.99 3.31 -10.73
CA LEU A 270 -1.79 3.54 -11.94
C LEU A 270 -1.24 4.71 -12.77
N HIS A 271 -0.73 5.74 -12.11
CA HIS A 271 -0.18 6.93 -12.77
C HIS A 271 1.31 6.80 -13.12
N ALA A 272 1.94 5.66 -12.82
CA ALA A 272 3.37 5.45 -13.09
C ALA A 272 3.63 5.33 -14.61
N PRO A 273 4.56 6.12 -15.18
CA PRO A 273 4.83 6.12 -16.62
C PRO A 273 5.43 4.80 -17.14
N SER A 274 6.03 4.00 -16.25
CA SER A 274 6.74 2.76 -16.57
C SER A 274 5.88 1.50 -16.44
N ARG A 275 4.56 1.63 -16.25
CA ARG A 275 3.66 0.48 -16.01
C ARG A 275 3.53 -0.39 -17.26
N SER A 276 3.82 -1.70 -17.14
CA SER A 276 3.60 -2.67 -18.21
C SER A 276 2.10 -2.89 -18.41
N SER A 277 1.57 -2.45 -19.54
CA SER A 277 0.13 -2.38 -19.84
C SER A 277 -0.50 -3.71 -20.30
N THR A 278 0.07 -4.85 -19.91
CA THR A 278 -0.30 -6.15 -20.51
C THR A 278 -1.66 -6.66 -20.05
N ASP A 279 -2.02 -6.47 -18.78
CA ASP A 279 -3.30 -6.90 -18.22
C ASP A 279 -4.08 -5.75 -17.58
N THR A 280 -5.40 -5.86 -17.57
CA THR A 280 -6.28 -4.84 -16.98
C THR A 280 -6.48 -5.17 -15.52
N PRO A 281 -6.18 -4.24 -14.59
CA PRO A 281 -6.17 -4.59 -13.18
C PRO A 281 -7.56 -4.94 -12.67
N SER A 282 -7.64 -5.94 -11.79
CA SER A 282 -8.87 -6.20 -11.04
C SER A 282 -8.93 -5.32 -9.78
N VAL A 283 -10.01 -4.55 -9.67
CA VAL A 283 -10.30 -3.67 -8.50
C VAL A 283 -11.71 -3.92 -7.97
N TYR A 284 -12.23 -5.13 -8.12
CA TYR A 284 -13.61 -5.49 -7.75
C TYR A 284 -13.88 -5.36 -6.25
N SER A 285 -12.86 -5.55 -5.42
CA SER A 285 -12.91 -5.37 -3.97
C SER A 285 -13.26 -3.93 -3.55
N LEU A 286 -13.07 -2.95 -4.45
CA LEU A 286 -13.43 -1.56 -4.19
C LEU A 286 -14.93 -1.28 -4.25
N LEU A 287 -15.72 -2.14 -4.90
CA LEU A 287 -17.15 -1.90 -5.05
C LEU A 287 -17.91 -1.99 -3.71
N PRO A 288 -17.73 -3.04 -2.89
CA PRO A 288 -18.27 -3.07 -1.54
C PRO A 288 -17.77 -1.90 -0.68
N SER A 289 -16.49 -1.51 -0.82
CA SER A 289 -15.90 -0.39 -0.08
C SER A 289 -16.55 0.95 -0.47
N LEU A 290 -16.75 1.21 -1.76
CA LEU A 290 -17.44 2.40 -2.27
C LEU A 290 -18.84 2.52 -1.70
N LEU A 291 -19.61 1.43 -1.73
CA LEU A 291 -20.98 1.42 -1.20
C LEU A 291 -20.99 1.62 0.32
N SER A 292 -20.09 0.97 1.05
CA SER A 292 -19.96 1.10 2.50
C SER A 292 -19.55 2.52 2.91
N LEU A 293 -18.55 3.12 2.25
CA LEU A 293 -18.09 4.48 2.50
C LEU A 293 -19.17 5.51 2.16
N SER A 294 -19.86 5.34 1.03
CA SER A 294 -21.00 6.20 0.65
C SER A 294 -22.12 6.16 1.69
N ALA A 295 -22.49 4.97 2.17
CA ALA A 295 -23.48 4.83 3.24
C ALA A 295 -22.99 5.47 4.55
N HIS A 296 -21.74 5.20 4.95
CA HIS A 296 -21.15 5.73 6.16
C HIS A 296 -21.18 7.27 6.18
N ILE A 297 -20.73 7.91 5.09
CA ILE A 297 -20.71 9.38 4.98
C ILE A 297 -22.14 9.94 5.05
N ARG A 298 -23.11 9.34 4.36
CA ARG A 298 -24.52 9.78 4.40
C ARG A 298 -25.16 9.65 5.79
N HIS A 299 -24.66 8.77 6.64
CA HIS A 299 -25.15 8.56 8.01
C HIS A 299 -24.46 9.44 9.05
N LEU A 300 -23.43 10.20 8.67
CA LEU A 300 -22.85 11.21 9.56
C LEU A 300 -23.93 12.24 9.90
N ARG A 301 -24.05 12.55 11.19
CA ARG A 301 -24.98 13.60 11.66
C ARG A 301 -24.47 14.97 11.16
N ASP A 302 -25.37 15.95 11.02
CA ASP A 302 -25.08 17.30 10.50
C ASP A 302 -23.93 18.06 11.21
N HIS A 303 -23.46 17.60 12.37
CA HIS A 303 -22.34 18.17 13.12
C HIS A 303 -21.09 17.27 13.20
N GLN A 304 -21.13 16.07 12.62
CA GLN A 304 -19.99 15.17 12.55
C GLN A 304 -19.26 15.39 11.23
N GLN A 305 -18.02 15.89 11.32
CA GLN A 305 -17.14 15.86 10.15
C GLN A 305 -16.62 14.43 9.95
N PRO A 306 -16.57 13.95 8.70
CA PRO A 306 -15.89 12.69 8.42
C PRO A 306 -14.43 12.81 8.81
N GLU A 307 -13.86 11.70 9.27
CA GLU A 307 -12.41 11.61 9.42
C GLU A 307 -11.74 11.92 8.08
N ILE A 308 -10.63 12.68 8.11
CA ILE A 308 -9.87 13.05 6.90
C ILE A 308 -9.55 11.81 6.04
N ASN A 309 -9.24 10.70 6.70
CA ASN A 309 -8.94 9.41 6.09
C ASN A 309 -10.13 8.84 5.29
N VAL A 310 -11.36 9.01 5.77
CA VAL A 310 -12.57 8.54 5.06
C VAL A 310 -12.81 9.38 3.81
N GLY A 311 -12.63 10.70 3.89
CA GLY A 311 -12.72 11.60 2.74
C GLY A 311 -11.67 11.32 1.67
N GLN A 312 -10.40 11.19 2.08
CA GLN A 312 -9.31 10.80 1.17
C GLN A 312 -9.56 9.42 0.56
N GLY A 313 -9.99 8.46 1.38
CA GLY A 313 -10.25 7.10 0.97
C GLY A 313 -11.32 6.99 -0.10
N ILE A 314 -12.47 7.66 0.07
CA ILE A 314 -13.53 7.61 -0.95
C ILE A 314 -13.10 8.30 -2.26
N VAL A 315 -12.31 9.37 -2.20
CA VAL A 315 -11.72 10.00 -3.40
C VAL A 315 -10.84 9.00 -4.14
N LEU A 316 -9.90 8.35 -3.45
CA LEU A 316 -9.02 7.34 -4.04
C LEU A 316 -9.79 6.17 -4.63
N VAL A 317 -10.81 5.66 -3.93
CA VAL A 317 -11.67 4.57 -4.44
C VAL A 317 -12.38 5.00 -5.74
N LEU A 318 -12.99 6.18 -5.76
CA LEU A 318 -13.68 6.71 -6.93
C LEU A 318 -12.72 6.92 -8.12
N ASP A 319 -11.56 7.51 -7.86
CA ASP A 319 -10.56 7.83 -8.89
C ASP A 319 -9.91 6.56 -9.44
N ILE A 320 -9.53 5.60 -8.60
CA ILE A 320 -9.00 4.29 -9.03
C ILE A 320 -10.01 3.54 -9.89
N ILE A 321 -11.28 3.48 -9.47
CA ILE A 321 -12.34 2.84 -10.27
C ILE A 321 -12.48 3.57 -11.61
N ASN A 322 -12.52 4.90 -11.60
CA ASN A 322 -12.67 5.70 -12.82
C ASN A 322 -11.52 5.48 -13.81
N GLU A 323 -10.27 5.56 -13.35
CA GLU A 323 -9.09 5.32 -14.19
C GLU A 323 -9.08 3.90 -14.74
N THR A 324 -9.43 2.90 -13.93
CA THR A 324 -9.51 1.50 -14.40
C THR A 324 -10.55 1.32 -15.52
N ILE A 325 -11.72 1.97 -15.42
CA ILE A 325 -12.73 1.94 -16.49
C ILE A 325 -12.23 2.62 -17.76
N LEU A 326 -11.53 3.75 -17.64
CA LEU A 326 -10.97 4.45 -18.79
C LEU A 326 -9.90 3.61 -19.50
N GLU A 327 -9.08 2.88 -18.74
CA GLU A 327 -8.13 1.92 -19.30
C GLU A 327 -8.82 0.74 -19.99
N GLU A 328 -9.86 0.17 -19.38
CA GLU A 328 -10.71 -0.86 -19.97
C GLU A 328 -11.31 -0.40 -21.31
N ASP A 329 -11.91 0.79 -21.35
CA ASP A 329 -12.53 1.36 -22.56
C ASP A 329 -11.49 1.57 -23.68
N ASN A 330 -10.28 2.04 -23.35
CA ASN A 330 -9.18 2.16 -24.31
C ASN A 330 -8.78 0.80 -24.91
N ARG A 331 -8.92 -0.29 -24.13
CA ARG A 331 -8.66 -1.67 -24.56
C ARG A 331 -9.89 -2.38 -25.13
N LYS A 332 -11.05 -1.70 -25.17
CA LYS A 332 -12.35 -2.28 -25.55
C LYS A 332 -12.77 -3.47 -24.68
N GLN A 333 -12.30 -3.50 -23.44
CA GLN A 333 -12.79 -4.37 -22.38
C GLN A 333 -13.84 -3.58 -21.58
N ARG A 334 -14.89 -4.24 -21.06
CA ARG A 334 -15.98 -3.54 -20.34
C ARG A 334 -16.46 -4.34 -19.12
N ASP A 335 -15.56 -5.06 -18.48
CA ASP A 335 -15.90 -6.01 -17.44
C ASP A 335 -16.27 -5.27 -16.14
N LEU A 336 -15.40 -4.38 -15.66
CA LEU A 336 -15.65 -3.60 -14.44
C LEU A 336 -16.91 -2.74 -14.57
N ARG A 337 -17.13 -2.12 -15.75
CA ARG A 337 -18.34 -1.34 -16.02
C ARG A 337 -19.61 -2.16 -15.83
N VAL A 338 -19.67 -3.36 -16.43
CA VAL A 338 -20.84 -4.24 -16.31
C VAL A 338 -21.06 -4.67 -14.85
N VAL A 339 -19.98 -4.92 -14.11
CA VAL A 339 -20.07 -5.26 -12.68
C VAL A 339 -20.60 -4.08 -11.87
N LEU A 340 -20.14 -2.84 -12.09
CA LEU A 340 -20.63 -1.64 -11.43
C LEU A 340 -22.13 -1.40 -11.70
N GLU A 341 -22.54 -1.54 -12.96
CA GLU A 341 -23.94 -1.36 -13.38
C GLU A 341 -24.88 -2.36 -12.67
N ARG A 342 -24.41 -3.58 -12.41
CA ARG A 342 -25.18 -4.66 -11.76
C ARG A 342 -25.07 -4.70 -10.24
N SER A 343 -24.02 -4.10 -9.69
CA SER A 343 -23.79 -4.11 -8.24
C SER A 343 -24.85 -3.33 -7.49
N ARG A 344 -25.24 -3.85 -6.33
CA ARG A 344 -26.25 -3.30 -5.43
C ARG A 344 -25.73 -3.37 -4.00
N ASP A 345 -26.12 -2.41 -3.16
CA ASP A 345 -25.91 -2.48 -1.72
C ASP A 345 -26.98 -3.37 -1.05
N HIS A 346 -26.92 -3.45 0.28
CA HIS A 346 -27.84 -4.23 1.11
C HIS A 346 -29.31 -3.77 1.00
N ASP A 347 -29.56 -2.51 0.66
CA ASP A 347 -30.90 -1.94 0.46
C ASP A 347 -31.38 -2.09 -0.99
N GLY A 348 -30.58 -2.71 -1.85
CA GLY A 348 -30.88 -2.89 -3.26
C GLY A 348 -30.64 -1.63 -4.10
N LEU A 349 -29.99 -0.59 -3.56
CA LEU A 349 -29.57 0.58 -4.32
C LEU A 349 -28.32 0.25 -5.13
N GLY A 350 -28.30 0.63 -6.40
CA GLY A 350 -27.11 0.43 -7.22
C GLY A 350 -26.07 1.51 -7.04
N VAL A 351 -24.91 1.27 -7.64
CA VAL A 351 -23.79 2.21 -7.61
C VAL A 351 -24.20 3.60 -8.14
N PRO A 352 -24.90 3.76 -9.30
CA PRO A 352 -25.34 5.08 -9.76
C PRO A 352 -26.23 5.81 -8.74
N GLU A 353 -27.20 5.11 -8.14
CA GLU A 353 -28.11 5.70 -7.16
C GLU A 353 -27.38 6.08 -5.87
N SER A 354 -26.46 5.24 -5.39
CA SER A 354 -25.64 5.50 -4.21
C SER A 354 -24.74 6.73 -4.40
N LEU A 355 -24.10 6.86 -5.58
CA LEU A 355 -23.28 8.02 -5.92
C LEU A 355 -24.10 9.31 -5.97
N ILE A 356 -25.31 9.29 -6.57
CA ILE A 356 -26.20 10.45 -6.58
C ILE A 356 -26.71 10.78 -5.18
N GLY A 357 -27.07 9.78 -4.38
CA GLY A 357 -27.47 9.97 -2.99
C GLY A 357 -26.38 10.64 -2.17
N LEU A 358 -25.13 10.22 -2.34
CA LEU A 358 -23.98 10.84 -1.69
C LEU A 358 -23.74 12.27 -2.20
N LEU A 359 -23.76 12.51 -3.51
CA LEU A 359 -23.60 13.85 -4.09
C LEU A 359 -24.63 14.84 -3.56
N ARG A 360 -25.89 14.42 -3.47
CA ARG A 360 -26.98 15.24 -2.93
C ARG A 360 -26.79 15.54 -1.45
N HIS A 361 -26.35 14.56 -0.66
CA HIS A 361 -26.02 14.77 0.74
C HIS A 361 -24.87 15.77 0.89
N LEU A 362 -23.79 15.66 0.12
CA LEU A 362 -22.65 16.59 0.21
C LEU A 362 -23.05 18.01 -0.19
N THR A 363 -23.84 18.16 -1.25
CA THR A 363 -24.28 19.47 -1.76
C THR A 363 -25.35 20.14 -0.90
N SER A 364 -26.19 19.38 -0.18
CA SER A 364 -27.17 19.98 0.74
C SER A 364 -26.55 20.61 1.98
N HIS A 365 -25.34 20.16 2.35
CA HIS A 365 -24.60 20.64 3.53
C HIS A 365 -23.50 21.65 3.17
N THR A 366 -23.33 21.99 1.90
CA THR A 366 -22.39 23.04 1.47
C THR A 366 -23.09 24.41 1.51
N PRO A 367 -22.56 25.44 2.19
CA PRO A 367 -23.16 26.77 2.20
C PRO A 367 -23.23 27.33 0.77
N ALA A 368 -24.34 27.97 0.41
CA ALA A 368 -24.54 28.56 -0.91
C ALA A 368 -23.50 29.66 -1.16
N ILE A 369 -22.56 29.43 -2.08
CA ILE A 369 -21.56 30.40 -2.48
C ILE A 369 -22.18 31.33 -3.52
N SER A 370 -22.09 32.65 -3.30
CA SER A 370 -22.50 33.62 -4.32
C SER A 370 -21.52 33.56 -5.49
N PRO A 371 -21.97 33.59 -6.77
CA PRO A 371 -21.08 33.60 -7.94
C PRO A 371 -20.10 34.79 -7.99
N LEU A 372 -20.32 35.79 -7.13
CA LEU A 372 -19.53 37.01 -6.98
C LEU A 372 -18.59 36.99 -5.76
N ASP A 373 -18.62 35.92 -4.96
CA ASP A 373 -17.79 35.82 -3.76
C ASP A 373 -16.36 35.43 -4.17
N THR A 374 -15.54 36.44 -4.45
CA THR A 374 -14.10 36.28 -4.72
C THR A 374 -13.29 36.08 -3.45
N ALA A 375 -13.94 35.88 -2.30
CA ALA A 375 -13.28 35.64 -1.03
C ALA A 375 -12.57 34.28 -1.08
N SER A 376 -11.27 34.33 -1.39
CA SER A 376 -10.30 33.28 -1.15
C SER A 376 -10.11 33.13 0.36
N ASP A 377 -11.12 32.62 1.08
CA ASP A 377 -10.87 32.17 2.44
C ASP A 377 -9.93 30.98 2.34
N SER A 378 -8.69 31.23 2.76
CA SER A 378 -7.54 30.35 2.80
C SER A 378 -7.70 29.22 3.82
N SER A 379 -8.90 28.67 3.98
CA SER A 379 -9.10 27.43 4.69
C SER A 379 -8.66 26.29 3.78
N ALA A 380 -7.76 25.43 4.26
CA ALA A 380 -7.40 24.20 3.57
C ALA A 380 -8.69 23.48 3.11
N PRO A 381 -8.70 22.91 1.89
CA PRO A 381 -9.86 22.19 1.39
C PRO A 381 -10.28 21.10 2.40
N ASP A 382 -11.55 21.12 2.81
CA ASP A 382 -12.13 20.10 3.70
C ASP A 382 -11.98 18.70 3.08
N ALA A 383 -11.94 17.66 3.92
CA ALA A 383 -11.75 16.25 3.54
C ALA A 383 -12.70 15.77 2.43
N LEU A 384 -13.87 16.41 2.30
CA LEU A 384 -14.90 16.08 1.31
C LEU A 384 -14.87 16.98 0.06
N SER A 385 -14.03 18.02 0.02
CA SER A 385 -14.06 19.04 -1.03
C SER A 385 -13.87 18.48 -2.43
N TYR A 386 -13.09 17.40 -2.57
CA TYR A 386 -12.82 16.76 -3.85
C TYR A 386 -13.79 15.63 -4.20
N VAL A 387 -14.61 15.17 -3.25
CA VAL A 387 -15.50 14.01 -3.43
C VAL A 387 -16.53 14.29 -4.52
N ASN A 388 -17.12 15.49 -4.54
CA ASN A 388 -18.09 15.89 -5.57
C ASN A 388 -17.50 15.74 -6.98
N ARG A 389 -16.24 16.15 -7.18
CA ARG A 389 -15.55 16.05 -8.47
C ARG A 389 -15.37 14.60 -8.87
N SER A 390 -14.87 13.76 -7.98
CA SER A 390 -14.64 12.33 -8.26
C SER A 390 -15.95 11.58 -8.52
N ILE A 391 -17.03 11.90 -7.80
CA ILE A 391 -18.37 11.36 -8.08
C ILE A 391 -18.83 11.75 -9.49
N VAL A 392 -18.77 13.04 -9.82
CA VAL A 392 -19.23 13.56 -11.13
C VAL A 392 -18.40 12.96 -12.27
N ARG A 393 -17.09 12.81 -12.09
CA ARG A 393 -16.20 12.12 -13.04
C ARG A 393 -16.64 10.67 -13.26
N LEU A 394 -16.77 9.89 -12.19
CA LEU A 394 -17.15 8.49 -12.31
C LEU A 394 -18.53 8.34 -12.96
N ILE A 395 -19.54 9.12 -12.54
CA ILE A 395 -20.89 9.11 -13.14
C ILE A 395 -20.82 9.42 -14.63
N SER A 396 -20.06 10.45 -15.03
CA SER A 396 -19.89 10.79 -16.44
C SER A 396 -19.32 9.61 -17.23
N THR A 397 -18.28 8.97 -16.67
CA THR A 397 -17.61 7.82 -17.28
C THR A 397 -18.55 6.64 -17.42
N ILE A 398 -19.33 6.25 -16.40
CA ILE A 398 -20.25 5.10 -16.48
C ILE A 398 -21.52 5.39 -17.30
N ALA A 399 -21.97 6.65 -17.36
CA ALA A 399 -23.13 7.05 -18.15
C ALA A 399 -22.84 7.08 -19.66
N HIS A 400 -21.58 7.22 -20.06
CA HIS A 400 -21.20 7.35 -21.47
C HIS A 400 -21.65 6.12 -22.27
N GLY A 401 -22.65 6.28 -23.15
CA GLY A 401 -23.17 5.19 -23.97
C GLY A 401 -23.95 4.09 -23.22
N SER A 402 -24.36 4.31 -21.97
CA SER A 402 -25.18 3.37 -21.19
C SER A 402 -26.56 3.97 -20.88
N ARG A 403 -27.59 3.54 -21.62
CA ARG A 403 -28.96 4.05 -21.45
C ARG A 403 -29.51 3.72 -20.05
N ASP A 404 -29.22 2.53 -19.54
CA ASP A 404 -29.62 2.10 -18.18
C ASP A 404 -29.10 3.06 -17.11
N VAL A 405 -27.79 3.34 -17.13
CA VAL A 405 -27.16 4.25 -16.17
C VAL A 405 -27.71 5.67 -16.31
N GLN A 406 -27.87 6.16 -17.54
CA GLN A 406 -28.46 7.49 -17.78
C GLN A 406 -29.86 7.61 -17.18
N ASP A 407 -30.73 6.61 -17.38
CA ASP A 407 -32.11 6.62 -16.89
C ASP A 407 -32.15 6.51 -15.35
N ARG A 408 -31.28 5.69 -14.76
CA ARG A 408 -31.16 5.52 -13.31
C ARG A 408 -30.65 6.79 -12.61
N VAL A 409 -29.62 7.43 -13.16
CA VAL A 409 -29.13 8.73 -12.68
C VAL A 409 -30.22 9.80 -12.80
N GLY A 410 -30.94 9.84 -13.92
CA GLY A 410 -32.07 10.76 -14.11
C GLY A 410 -33.21 10.53 -13.12
N THR A 411 -33.52 9.27 -12.79
CA THR A 411 -34.56 8.89 -11.82
C THR A 411 -34.15 9.23 -10.38
N ALA A 412 -32.86 9.13 -10.05
CA ALA A 412 -32.33 9.50 -8.73
C ALA A 412 -32.25 11.03 -8.49
N GLY A 413 -32.66 11.85 -9.47
CA GLY A 413 -32.52 13.31 -9.42
C GLY A 413 -31.07 13.77 -9.58
N GLY A 414 -30.28 13.01 -10.34
CA GLY A 414 -28.87 13.33 -10.57
C GLY A 414 -28.64 14.45 -11.57
N LEU A 415 -29.59 14.71 -12.48
CA LEU A 415 -29.48 15.81 -13.44
C LEU A 415 -29.47 17.17 -12.72
N GLU A 416 -30.41 17.37 -11.81
CA GLU A 416 -30.55 18.57 -10.99
C GLU A 416 -29.32 18.76 -10.09
N ALA A 417 -28.88 17.68 -9.45
CA ALA A 417 -27.72 17.68 -8.56
C ALA A 417 -26.40 17.98 -9.27
N ILE A 418 -26.21 17.50 -10.51
CA ILE A 418 -24.99 17.76 -11.28
C ILE A 418 -25.04 19.14 -11.93
N LEU A 419 -26.21 19.57 -12.44
CA LEU A 419 -26.37 20.90 -13.04
C LEU A 419 -26.14 22.02 -12.02
N SER A 420 -26.51 21.84 -10.75
CA SER A 420 -26.23 22.83 -9.69
C SER A 420 -24.73 23.05 -9.46
N LEU A 421 -23.87 22.10 -9.84
CA LEU A 421 -22.41 22.20 -9.72
C LEU A 421 -21.75 22.97 -10.89
N THR A 422 -22.54 23.48 -11.84
CA THR A 422 -22.04 24.19 -13.03
C THR A 422 -21.84 25.70 -12.81
N THR A 423 -22.22 26.23 -11.64
CA THR A 423 -22.15 27.67 -11.32
C THR A 423 -20.75 28.16 -10.96
N GLY A 424 -19.74 27.29 -10.94
CA GLY A 424 -18.35 27.60 -10.59
C GLY A 424 -18.12 27.51 -9.08
N ASP A 425 -17.09 26.78 -8.67
CA ASP A 425 -16.67 26.64 -7.27
C ASP A 425 -15.16 26.94 -7.19
N GLY A 426 -14.81 28.06 -6.54
CA GLY A 426 -13.42 28.46 -6.35
C GLY A 426 -12.61 27.49 -5.48
N ARG A 427 -13.26 26.65 -4.67
CA ARG A 427 -12.63 25.65 -3.80
C ARG A 427 -12.35 24.34 -4.52
N ASN A 428 -13.03 24.07 -5.64
CA ASN A 428 -12.84 22.86 -6.43
C ASN A 428 -12.59 23.18 -7.91
N PRO A 429 -11.31 23.44 -8.28
CA PRO A 429 -10.92 23.62 -9.66
C PRO A 429 -11.37 22.46 -10.55
N TYR A 430 -11.90 22.78 -11.72
CA TYR A 430 -12.40 21.85 -12.75
C TYR A 430 -13.73 21.13 -12.46
N LEU A 431 -14.35 21.33 -11.28
CA LEU A 431 -15.65 20.70 -10.97
C LEU A 431 -16.74 21.08 -11.99
N ARG A 432 -16.79 22.35 -12.38
CA ARG A 432 -17.73 22.87 -13.37
C ARG A 432 -17.59 22.15 -14.71
N GLU A 433 -16.36 22.00 -15.20
CA GLU A 433 -16.02 21.37 -16.46
C GLU A 433 -16.42 19.88 -16.45
N HIS A 434 -16.12 19.18 -15.35
CA HIS A 434 -16.56 17.80 -15.16
C HIS A 434 -18.09 17.68 -15.09
N ALA A 435 -18.78 18.61 -14.43
CA ALA A 435 -20.23 18.64 -14.36
C ALA A 435 -20.88 18.85 -15.74
N LEU A 436 -20.38 19.80 -16.53
CA LEU A 436 -20.83 20.02 -17.90
C LEU A 436 -20.60 18.78 -18.79
N PHE A 437 -19.45 18.11 -18.63
CA PHE A 437 -19.16 16.88 -19.35
C PHE A 437 -20.08 15.72 -18.93
N ALA A 438 -20.37 15.59 -17.64
CA ALA A 438 -21.34 14.62 -17.12
C ALA A 438 -22.74 14.85 -17.68
N VAL A 439 -23.23 16.09 -17.68
CA VAL A 439 -24.53 16.45 -18.28
C VAL A 439 -24.57 16.07 -19.75
N ARG A 440 -23.52 16.38 -20.52
CA ARG A 440 -23.44 15.96 -21.93
C ARG A 440 -23.60 14.44 -22.08
N ASN A 441 -22.88 13.66 -21.28
CA ASN A 441 -22.97 12.20 -21.34
C ASN A 441 -24.33 11.66 -20.88
N LEU A 442 -24.98 12.31 -19.91
CA LEU A 442 -26.31 11.94 -19.42
C LEU A 442 -27.44 12.25 -20.41
N LEU A 443 -27.26 13.27 -21.26
CA LEU A 443 -28.24 13.70 -22.27
C LEU A 443 -28.03 13.05 -23.64
N ALA A 444 -26.83 12.57 -23.93
CA ALA A 444 -26.47 12.02 -25.23
C ALA A 444 -27.37 10.82 -25.60
N GLY A 445 -28.22 11.01 -26.61
CA GLY A 445 -29.17 9.98 -27.07
C GLY A 445 -30.30 9.68 -26.09
N ASN A 446 -30.45 10.45 -25.01
CA ASN A 446 -31.47 10.23 -23.98
C ASN A 446 -32.54 11.34 -23.96
N VAL A 447 -33.62 11.10 -24.71
CA VAL A 447 -34.77 12.02 -24.81
C VAL A 447 -35.47 12.23 -23.46
N GLU A 448 -35.50 11.21 -22.60
CA GLU A 448 -36.16 11.32 -21.30
C GLU A 448 -35.41 12.26 -20.37
N ASN A 449 -34.08 12.15 -20.33
CA ASN A 449 -33.24 13.08 -19.59
C ASN A 449 -33.25 14.49 -20.18
N GLN A 450 -33.34 14.63 -21.51
CA GLN A 450 -33.49 15.94 -22.15
C GLN A 450 -34.77 16.65 -21.71
N LYS A 451 -35.91 15.94 -21.71
CA LYS A 451 -37.19 16.46 -21.20
C LYS A 451 -37.14 16.85 -19.73
N ARG A 452 -36.45 16.05 -18.89
CA ARG A 452 -36.26 16.39 -17.48
C ARG A 452 -35.56 17.73 -17.33
N VAL A 453 -34.48 17.96 -18.09
CA VAL A 453 -33.75 19.23 -18.08
C VAL A 453 -34.58 20.39 -18.64
N GLU A 454 -35.37 20.17 -19.70
CA GLU A 454 -36.29 21.18 -20.24
C GLU A 454 -37.34 21.65 -19.22
N GLY A 455 -37.74 20.79 -18.28
CA GLY A 455 -38.68 21.10 -17.21
C GLY A 455 -38.06 21.75 -15.97
N LEU A 456 -36.75 22.05 -15.96
CA LEU A 456 -36.07 22.69 -14.84
C LEU A 456 -36.11 24.21 -14.97
N GLU A 457 -36.50 24.87 -13.88
CA GLU A 457 -36.47 26.32 -13.75
C GLU A 457 -35.38 26.75 -12.75
N LEU A 458 -34.68 27.84 -13.08
CA LEU A 458 -33.75 28.50 -12.17
C LEU A 458 -34.56 29.37 -11.20
N GLN A 459 -34.50 29.05 -9.90
CA GLN A 459 -35.01 29.92 -8.84
C GLN A 459 -33.85 30.53 -8.06
N GLY A 460 -33.94 31.82 -7.73
CA GLY A 460 -32.99 32.49 -6.84
C GLY A 460 -33.67 33.56 -6.00
N THR A 461 -33.00 33.97 -4.93
CA THR A 461 -33.43 35.04 -4.04
C THR A 461 -32.73 36.33 -4.44
N GLU A 462 -33.48 37.36 -4.84
CA GLU A 462 -32.93 38.70 -5.01
C GLU A 462 -32.45 39.25 -3.67
N ASP A 463 -31.20 39.68 -3.61
CA ASP A 463 -30.64 40.44 -2.51
C ASP A 463 -31.05 41.92 -2.59
N ALA A 464 -30.73 42.68 -1.54
CA ALA A 464 -31.07 44.10 -1.44
C ALA A 464 -30.42 45.00 -2.51
N SER A 465 -29.46 44.47 -3.29
CA SER A 465 -28.80 45.15 -4.40
C SER A 465 -29.34 44.77 -5.78
N GLY A 466 -30.36 43.90 -5.84
CA GLY A 466 -30.91 43.35 -7.08
C GLY A 466 -30.06 42.21 -7.67
N GLY A 467 -29.11 41.67 -6.91
CA GLY A 467 -28.34 40.48 -7.26
C GLY A 467 -29.14 39.22 -6.94
N ILE A 468 -29.22 38.28 -7.89
CA ILE A 468 -29.85 36.98 -7.63
C ILE A 468 -28.84 36.06 -6.92
N THR A 469 -29.12 35.74 -5.66
CA THR A 469 -28.34 34.83 -4.82
C THR A 469 -29.09 33.51 -4.62
N GLY A 470 -28.42 32.46 -4.14
CA GLY A 470 -29.10 31.20 -3.78
C GLY A 470 -29.75 30.48 -4.96
N LEU A 471 -29.17 30.56 -6.16
CA LEU A 471 -29.66 29.88 -7.36
C LEU A 471 -29.79 28.37 -7.12
N LYS A 472 -31.00 27.85 -7.22
CA LYS A 472 -31.32 26.42 -7.15
C LYS A 472 -32.22 26.04 -8.32
N LEU A 473 -32.00 24.84 -8.85
CA LEU A 473 -32.88 24.26 -9.86
C LEU A 473 -34.06 23.59 -9.15
N LYS A 474 -35.28 23.88 -9.59
CA LYS A 474 -36.51 23.19 -9.18
C LYS A 474 -37.26 22.72 -10.42
N THR A 475 -37.95 21.59 -10.33
CA THR A 475 -38.93 21.18 -11.34
C THR A 475 -40.08 22.19 -11.39
N ALA A 476 -40.47 22.61 -12.59
CA ALA A 476 -41.59 23.53 -12.79
C ALA A 476 -42.89 22.97 -12.14
N ASP A 477 -43.52 23.76 -11.27
CA ASP A 477 -44.84 23.43 -10.72
C ASP A 477 -45.89 23.72 -11.81
N HIS A 478 -46.22 22.72 -12.62
CA HIS A 478 -47.44 22.79 -13.41
C HIS A 478 -48.63 22.62 -12.47
N GLY A 479 -49.14 23.73 -11.95
CA GLY A 479 -50.43 23.78 -11.25
C GLY A 479 -51.54 23.11 -12.08
N PRO A 480 -52.61 22.61 -11.43
CA PRO A 480 -53.66 21.89 -12.14
C PRO A 480 -54.21 22.76 -13.25
N VAL A 481 -54.19 22.22 -14.48
CA VAL A 481 -54.83 22.83 -15.64
C VAL A 481 -56.32 22.94 -15.31
N ASN A 482 -56.75 24.13 -14.87
CA ASN A 482 -58.15 24.47 -14.79
C ASN A 482 -58.68 24.50 -16.23
N GLY A 483 -59.30 23.39 -16.63
CA GLY A 483 -60.14 23.36 -17.82
C GLY A 483 -61.31 24.31 -17.65
N GLN A 484 -61.37 25.32 -18.51
CA GLN A 484 -62.63 25.99 -18.87
C GLN A 484 -63.16 25.38 -20.15
#